data_AF-A0A843F240-F1
#
_entry.id   AF-A0A843F240-F1
#
_cell.length_a   1.000
_cell.length_b   1.000
_cell.length_c   1.000
_cell.angle_alpha   90.00
_cell.angle_beta   90.00
_cell.angle_gamma   90.00
#
_symmetry.space_group_name_H-M   'P 1'
#
loop_
_entity.id
_entity.type
_entity.pdbx_description
1 polymer ?
#
loop_
_entity_poly.entity_id
_entity_poly.type
_entity_poly.pdbx_seq_one_letter_code
_entity_poly.pdbx_strand_id
1 'polypeptide(L)'
;MYGEIDLESYTISIIRINSALSKLESDEDISEIKELFDDSFNDLDKLYKDIVDDLNQEEVNLNEYYLFFQNGRQTFPQYIEVLGNIDNSELEDCLGNLVNVFRNLNKIAEGFNQDAMIE
;
A
#
# COMPACT_ATOMS: atom_id res chain seq x y z
N MET A 1 0.44 20.25 -12.60
CA MET A 1 1.51 19.72 -11.75
C MET A 1 1.08 18.32 -11.41
N TYR A 2 1.73 17.31 -11.98
CA TYR A 2 1.51 15.93 -11.56
C TYR A 2 2.07 15.79 -10.15
N GLY A 3 1.48 14.91 -9.34
CA GLY A 3 2.01 14.62 -8.04
C GLY A 3 1.12 14.83 -6.83
N GLU A 4 -0.20 14.76 -6.99
CA GLU A 4 -1.12 14.64 -5.85
C GLU A 4 -1.33 13.16 -5.55
N ILE A 5 -0.88 12.72 -4.38
CA ILE A 5 -1.11 11.35 -3.93
C ILE A 5 -2.56 11.24 -3.49
N ASP A 6 -3.27 10.21 -3.97
CA ASP A 6 -4.61 9.87 -3.48
C ASP A 6 -4.55 9.25 -2.07
N LEU A 7 -4.30 10.12 -1.08
CA LEU A 7 -4.21 9.77 0.33
C LEU A 7 -5.56 9.29 0.88
N GLU A 8 -6.67 9.69 0.26
CA GLU A 8 -8.01 9.23 0.64
C GLU A 8 -8.14 7.73 0.32
N SER A 9 -7.88 7.33 -0.93
CA SER A 9 -7.92 5.92 -1.33
C SER A 9 -6.91 5.08 -0.54
N TYR A 10 -5.70 5.60 -0.29
CA TYR A 10 -4.73 4.95 0.59
C TYR A 10 -5.31 4.72 2.00
N THR A 11 -5.85 5.76 2.62
CA THR A 11 -6.38 5.69 3.99
C THR A 11 -7.55 4.72 4.09
N ILE A 12 -8.47 4.74 3.13
CA ILE A 12 -9.60 3.81 3.05
C ILE A 12 -9.10 2.36 2.93
N SER A 13 -8.11 2.12 2.07
CA SER A 13 -7.50 0.78 1.90
C SER A 13 -6.88 0.28 3.20
N ILE A 14 -6.15 1.13 3.91
CA ILE A 14 -5.55 0.79 5.20
C ILE A 14 -6.63 0.47 6.25
N ILE A 15 -7.74 1.22 6.29
CA ILE A 15 -8.87 0.94 7.19
C ILE A 15 -9.50 -0.42 6.88
N ARG A 16 -9.70 -0.75 5.59
CA ARG A 16 -10.25 -2.05 5.16
C ARG A 16 -9.33 -3.20 5.54
N ILE A 17 -8.02 -3.08 5.30
CA ILE A 17 -7.02 -4.08 5.73
C ILE A 17 -7.10 -4.31 7.24
N ASN A 18 -7.08 -3.25 8.04
CA ASN A 18 -7.13 -3.39 9.50
C ASN A 18 -8.46 -3.98 9.99
N SER A 19 -9.57 -3.67 9.31
CA SER A 19 -10.87 -4.29 9.58
C SER A 19 -10.86 -5.79 9.25
N ALA A 20 -10.28 -6.18 8.11
CA ALA A 20 -10.14 -7.58 7.71
C ALA A 20 -9.25 -8.36 8.69
N LEU A 21 -8.16 -7.77 9.17
CA LEU A 21 -7.31 -8.36 10.22
C LEU A 21 -8.07 -8.56 11.53
N SER A 22 -8.84 -7.57 11.98
CA SER A 22 -9.67 -7.70 13.19
C SER A 22 -10.75 -8.79 13.06
N LYS A 23 -11.32 -8.94 11.85
CA LYS A 23 -12.32 -9.98 11.55
C LYS A 23 -11.70 -11.38 11.53
N LEU A 24 -10.47 -11.51 11.02
CA LEU A 24 -9.71 -12.76 11.08
C LEU A 24 -9.47 -13.23 12.53
N GLU A 25 -9.12 -12.31 13.43
CA GLU A 25 -8.95 -12.65 14.86
C GLU A 25 -10.24 -13.07 15.55
N SER A 26 -11.39 -12.72 14.97
CA SER A 26 -12.73 -12.99 15.53
C SER A 26 -13.43 -14.19 14.88
N ASP A 27 -12.72 -14.96 14.04
CA ASP A 27 -13.24 -16.09 13.26
C ASP A 27 -14.53 -15.74 12.46
N GLU A 28 -14.58 -14.53 11.89
CA GLU A 28 -15.71 -14.06 11.06
C GLU A 28 -15.69 -14.65 9.63
N ASP A 29 -16.67 -14.26 8.80
CA ASP A 29 -16.86 -14.79 7.45
C ASP A 29 -15.64 -14.50 6.54
N ILE A 30 -14.96 -15.58 6.13
CA ILE A 30 -13.80 -15.54 5.23
C ILE A 30 -14.13 -14.86 3.89
N SER A 31 -15.38 -14.97 3.41
CA SER A 31 -15.78 -14.33 2.16
C SER A 31 -15.78 -12.80 2.27
N GLU A 32 -16.22 -12.25 3.41
CA GLU A 32 -16.22 -10.81 3.66
C GLU A 32 -14.78 -10.29 3.84
N ILE A 33 -13.95 -11.04 4.57
CA ILE A 33 -12.52 -10.75 4.75
C ILE A 33 -11.80 -10.69 3.40
N LYS A 34 -12.10 -11.66 2.52
CA LYS A 34 -11.53 -11.71 1.17
C LYS A 34 -11.93 -10.50 0.33
N GLU A 35 -13.20 -10.11 0.34
CA GLU A 35 -13.69 -8.92 -0.38
C GLU A 35 -12.96 -7.65 0.10
N LEU A 36 -12.79 -7.48 1.42
CA LEU A 36 -12.03 -6.36 1.97
C LEU A 36 -10.57 -6.32 1.51
N PHE A 37 -9.91 -7.48 1.44
CA PHE A 37 -8.53 -7.56 0.93
C PHE A 37 -8.45 -7.28 -0.57
N ASP A 38 -9.35 -7.83 -1.37
CA ASP A 38 -9.39 -7.61 -2.82
C ASP A 38 -9.67 -6.14 -3.18
N ASP A 39 -10.63 -5.50 -2.50
CA ASP A 39 -10.90 -4.07 -2.67
C ASP A 39 -9.70 -3.20 -2.29
N SER A 40 -9.05 -3.53 -1.17
CA SER A 40 -7.83 -2.83 -0.74
C SER A 40 -6.69 -2.99 -1.73
N PHE A 41 -6.55 -4.18 -2.34
CA PHE A 41 -5.54 -4.42 -3.36
C PHE A 41 -5.80 -3.58 -4.61
N ASN A 42 -7.05 -3.54 -5.09
CA ASN A 42 -7.39 -2.78 -6.29
C ASN A 42 -7.06 -1.28 -6.13
N ASP A 43 -7.40 -0.70 -4.98
CA ASP A 43 -7.12 0.70 -4.68
C ASP A 43 -5.62 0.96 -4.51
N LEU A 44 -4.90 0.10 -3.78
CA LEU A 44 -3.45 0.26 -3.56
C LEU A 44 -2.62 -0.01 -4.83
N ASP A 45 -3.03 -0.94 -5.68
CA ASP A 45 -2.36 -1.23 -6.95
C ASP A 45 -2.54 -0.07 -7.94
N LYS A 46 -3.73 0.53 -7.97
CA LYS A 46 -3.96 1.75 -8.74
C LYS A 46 -3.10 2.91 -8.22
N LEU A 47 -3.11 3.15 -6.91
CA LEU A 47 -2.26 4.16 -6.28
C LEU A 47 -0.78 3.94 -6.62
N TYR A 48 -0.29 2.70 -6.53
CA TYR A 48 1.08 2.36 -6.88
C TYR A 48 1.40 2.70 -8.35
N LYS A 49 0.50 2.37 -9.28
CA LYS A 49 0.68 2.70 -10.71
C LYS A 49 0.69 4.20 -10.94
N ASP A 50 -0.23 4.93 -10.32
CA ASP A 50 -0.31 6.38 -10.41
C ASP A 50 0.99 7.02 -9.88
N ILE A 51 1.50 6.56 -8.74
CA ILE A 51 2.79 6.96 -8.18
C ILE A 51 3.93 6.72 -9.18
N VAL A 52 4.01 5.53 -9.79
CA VAL A 52 5.06 5.20 -10.77
C VAL A 52 4.96 6.08 -12.00
N ASP A 53 3.75 6.28 -12.53
CA ASP A 53 3.52 7.12 -13.70
C ASP A 53 3.89 8.58 -13.42
N ASP A 54 3.52 9.10 -12.24
CA ASP A 54 3.87 10.45 -11.80
C ASP A 54 5.38 10.61 -11.64
N LEU A 55 6.06 9.71 -10.93
CA LEU A 55 7.52 9.79 -10.71
C LEU A 55 8.36 9.68 -12.00
N ASN A 56 7.76 9.25 -13.11
CA ASN A 56 8.39 9.23 -14.44
C ASN A 56 8.15 10.51 -15.26
N GLN A 57 7.38 11.48 -14.76
CA GLN A 57 7.13 12.76 -15.45
C GLN A 57 8.29 13.75 -15.29
N GLU A 58 8.43 14.69 -16.23
CA GLU A 58 9.47 15.73 -16.21
C GLU A 58 9.30 16.74 -15.06
N GLU A 59 8.06 17.00 -14.61
CA GLU A 59 7.73 17.93 -13.53
C GLU A 59 6.77 17.29 -12.50
N VAL A 60 7.29 16.98 -11.30
CA VAL A 60 6.54 16.33 -10.22
C VAL A 60 6.68 17.11 -8.92
N ASN A 61 5.59 17.23 -8.15
CA ASN A 61 5.67 17.75 -6.79
C ASN A 61 6.24 16.71 -5.81
N LEU A 62 7.56 16.60 -5.73
CA LEU A 62 8.23 15.61 -4.87
C LEU A 62 7.97 15.79 -3.36
N ASN A 63 7.47 16.95 -2.91
CA ASN A 63 7.24 17.22 -1.48
C ASN A 63 6.14 16.32 -0.88
N GLU A 64 5.07 16.05 -1.64
CA GLU A 64 3.97 15.20 -1.15
C GLU A 64 4.40 13.74 -1.06
N TYR A 65 5.11 13.25 -2.08
CA TYR A 65 5.73 11.92 -2.07
C TYR A 65 6.75 11.75 -0.95
N TYR A 66 7.53 12.78 -0.64
CA TYR A 66 8.47 12.71 0.46
C TYR A 66 7.77 12.38 1.77
N LEU A 67 6.72 13.12 2.14
CA LEU A 67 6.00 12.88 3.39
C LEU A 67 5.33 11.51 3.41
N PHE A 68 4.71 11.12 2.29
CA PHE A 68 4.09 9.80 2.15
C PHE A 68 5.11 8.67 2.34
N PHE A 69 6.24 8.71 1.63
CA PHE A 69 7.26 7.66 1.70
C PHE A 69 8.03 7.66 3.02
N GLN A 70 8.24 8.81 3.66
CA GLN A 70 8.82 8.85 5.01
C GLN A 70 7.96 8.08 6.00
N ASN A 71 6.62 8.23 5.93
CA ASN A 71 5.71 7.41 6.73
C ASN A 71 5.71 5.95 6.26
N GLY A 72 5.65 5.73 4.94
CA GLY A 72 5.63 4.42 4.30
C GLY A 72 6.80 3.53 4.67
N ARG A 73 8.03 4.07 4.77
CA ARG A 73 9.22 3.32 5.22
C ARG A 73 9.05 2.67 6.59
N GLN A 74 8.21 3.24 7.45
CA GLN A 74 7.93 2.68 8.77
C GLN A 74 6.76 1.68 8.73
N THR A 75 5.74 1.96 7.93
CA THR A 75 4.46 1.23 7.95
C THR A 75 4.38 0.10 6.93
N PHE A 76 4.91 0.25 5.71
CA PHE A 76 4.84 -0.78 4.68
C PHE A 76 5.52 -2.09 5.10
N PRO A 77 6.72 -2.09 5.74
CA PRO A 77 7.31 -3.33 6.24
C PRO A 77 6.43 -4.07 7.25
N GLN A 78 5.70 -3.35 8.09
CA GLN A 78 4.79 -3.94 9.08
C GLN A 78 3.62 -4.66 8.39
N TYR A 79 3.02 -4.05 7.36
CA TYR A 79 1.97 -4.71 6.58
C TYR A 79 2.49 -5.92 5.81
N ILE A 80 3.71 -5.85 5.25
CA ILE A 80 4.35 -7.00 4.58
C ILE A 80 4.50 -8.17 5.55
N GLU A 81 4.95 -7.90 6.78
CA GLU A 81 5.14 -8.93 7.81
C GLU A 81 3.80 -9.50 8.28
N VAL A 82 2.85 -8.64 8.67
CA VAL A 82 1.54 -9.07 9.18
C VAL A 82 0.79 -9.90 8.14
N LEU A 83 0.64 -9.38 6.91
CA LEU A 83 -0.10 -10.07 5.85
C LEU A 83 0.61 -11.35 5.39
N GLY A 84 1.94 -11.34 5.35
CA GLY A 84 2.74 -12.50 4.94
C GLY A 84 2.76 -13.65 5.95
N ASN A 85 2.37 -13.40 7.20
CA ASN A 85 2.32 -14.42 8.26
C ASN A 85 0.93 -15.05 8.45
N ILE A 86 -0.08 -14.60 7.71
CA ILE A 86 -1.42 -15.19 7.78
C ILE A 86 -1.43 -16.54 7.04
N ASP A 87 -1.61 -17.62 7.80
CA ASP A 87 -1.71 -18.98 7.28
C ASP A 87 -3.18 -19.33 7.01
N ASN A 88 -3.68 -18.89 5.85
CA ASN A 88 -5.03 -19.22 5.39
C ASN A 88 -5.07 -19.44 3.86
N SER A 89 -5.28 -20.69 3.44
CA SER A 89 -5.28 -21.08 2.03
C SER A 89 -6.39 -20.44 1.19
N GLU A 90 -7.51 -20.04 1.80
CA GLU A 90 -8.62 -19.39 1.07
C GLU A 90 -8.31 -17.93 0.71
N LEU A 91 -7.32 -17.34 1.41
CA LEU A 91 -6.88 -15.96 1.29
C LEU A 91 -5.49 -15.83 0.64
N GLU A 92 -4.84 -16.94 0.30
CA GLU A 92 -3.45 -16.95 -0.20
C GLU A 92 -3.24 -15.98 -1.37
N ASP A 93 -4.15 -15.98 -2.35
CA ASP A 93 -4.07 -15.12 -3.53
C ASP A 93 -4.18 -13.63 -3.18
N CYS A 94 -5.18 -13.24 -2.39
CA CYS A 94 -5.42 -11.83 -2.06
C CYS A 94 -4.32 -11.28 -1.12
N LEU A 95 -3.85 -12.10 -0.18
CA LEU A 95 -2.71 -11.76 0.69
C LEU A 95 -1.42 -11.60 -0.12
N GLY A 96 -1.16 -12.51 -1.06
CA GLY A 96 -0.01 -12.43 -1.96
C GLY A 96 -0.01 -11.14 -2.80
N ASN A 97 -1.17 -10.75 -3.32
CA ASN A 97 -1.36 -9.51 -4.07
C ASN A 97 -1.06 -8.26 -3.22
N LEU A 98 -1.65 -8.17 -2.02
CA LEU A 98 -1.40 -7.05 -1.10
C LEU A 98 0.08 -6.97 -0.68
N VAL A 99 0.68 -8.10 -0.31
CA VAL A 99 2.10 -8.16 0.06
C VAL A 99 2.98 -7.68 -1.09
N ASN A 100 2.65 -8.04 -2.34
CA ASN A 100 3.40 -7.59 -3.51
C ASN A 100 3.28 -6.07 -3.74
N VAL A 101 2.09 -5.48 -3.56
CA VAL A 101 1.91 -4.03 -3.66
C VAL A 101 2.70 -3.30 -2.59
N PHE A 102 2.61 -3.72 -1.32
CA PHE A 102 3.40 -3.10 -0.26
C PHE A 102 4.91 -3.27 -0.47
N ARG A 103 5.38 -4.40 -1.00
CA ARG A 103 6.79 -4.58 -1.38
C ARG A 103 7.22 -3.58 -2.46
N ASN A 104 6.37 -3.32 -3.45
CA ASN A 104 6.67 -2.37 -4.50
C ASN A 104 6.69 -0.92 -3.97
N LEU A 105 5.70 -0.55 -3.16
CA LEU A 105 5.68 0.74 -2.46
C LEU A 105 6.89 0.93 -1.55
N ASN A 106 7.29 -0.11 -0.80
CA ASN A 106 8.46 -0.07 0.07
C ASN A 106 9.77 0.10 -0.73
N LYS A 107 9.91 -0.56 -1.88
CA LYS A 107 11.08 -0.36 -2.75
C LYS A 107 11.20 1.08 -3.24
N ILE A 108 10.09 1.69 -3.65
CA ILE A 108 10.08 3.10 -4.02
C ILE A 108 10.46 3.94 -2.81
N ALA A 109 9.83 3.69 -1.66
CA ALA A 109 10.07 4.44 -0.44
C ALA A 109 11.55 4.41 -0.03
N GLU A 110 12.20 3.25 -0.06
CA GLU A 110 13.64 3.07 0.23
C GLU A 110 14.55 3.83 -0.75
N GLY A 111 14.18 3.87 -2.03
CA GLY A 111 14.90 4.63 -3.06
C GLY A 111 14.64 6.14 -3.03
N PHE A 112 13.56 6.59 -2.38
CA PHE A 112 13.10 7.98 -2.40
C PHE A 112 13.83 8.84 -1.36
N ASN A 113 15.07 9.28 -1.64
CA ASN A 113 15.87 10.10 -0.73
C ASN A 113 15.72 11.61 -0.97
N GLN A 114 15.79 12.38 0.11
CA GLN A 114 15.64 13.84 0.11
C GLN A 114 16.70 14.57 -0.75
N ASP A 115 17.87 13.95 -0.95
CA ASP A 115 18.96 14.50 -1.77
C ASP A 115 18.59 14.62 -3.27
N ALA A 116 17.59 13.86 -3.75
CA ALA A 116 17.06 13.96 -5.11
C ALA A 116 16.18 15.21 -5.33
N MET A 117 15.92 16.01 -4.29
CA MET A 117 15.05 17.20 -4.33
C MET A 117 15.85 18.52 -4.41
N ILE A 118 17.19 18.48 -4.45
CA ILE A 118 18.08 19.65 -4.36
C ILE A 118 18.86 19.93 -5.67
N GLU A 119 18.72 19.11 -6.72
CA GLU A 119 19.34 19.39 -8.03
C GLU A 119 18.45 20.27 -8.94
#